data_AF-A0AAE1WCI1-F1
#
_entry.id   AF-A0AAE1WCI1-F1
#
_cell.length_a   1.000
_cell.length_b   1.000
_cell.length_c   1.000
_cell.angle_alpha   90.00
_cell.angle_beta   90.00
_cell.angle_gamma   90.00
#
_symmetry.space_group_name_H-M   'P 1'
#
loop_
_entity.id
_entity.type
_entity.pdbx_description
1 polymer ?
#
loop_
_entity_poly.entity_id
_entity_poly.type
_entity_poly.pdbx_seq_one_letter_code
_entity_poly.pdbx_strand_id
1 'polypeptide(L)'
;MGPTQNTSHHQSHSSQLMSNSVDWADLPPELLQTIAANLQTLADYIRFRAVCQNWRLAAPITPRQLPREFPWLMLPLSRSSNRRGFFNPLTGNLHRLTLPEASQSRRTAG
;
A
#
# COMPACT_ATOMS: atom_id res chain seq x y z
N MET A 1 -31.15 60.25 31.81
CA MET A 1 -31.98 59.19 31.20
C MET A 1 -31.25 58.72 29.95
N GLY A 2 -30.98 57.41 29.81
CA GLY A 2 -30.27 56.81 28.66
C GLY A 2 -31.07 56.83 27.34
N PRO A 3 -30.68 56.08 26.27
CA PRO A 3 -29.82 54.88 26.27
C PRO A 3 -28.67 54.84 25.23
N THR A 4 -27.85 53.82 25.42
CA THR A 4 -26.79 53.19 24.60
C THR A 4 -27.22 52.71 23.22
N GLN A 5 -26.39 52.85 22.18
CA GLN A 5 -26.24 51.94 21.01
C GLN A 5 -24.82 52.17 20.42
N ASN A 6 -23.78 51.42 20.78
CA ASN A 6 -23.41 50.05 20.38
C ASN A 6 -23.24 49.88 18.85
N THR A 7 -22.05 50.15 18.33
CA THR A 7 -21.68 49.98 16.92
C THR A 7 -20.66 48.86 16.79
N SER A 8 -21.19 47.65 16.58
CA SER A 8 -20.70 46.60 15.68
C SER A 8 -19.19 46.35 15.60
N HIS A 9 -18.67 45.56 16.55
CA HIS A 9 -17.66 44.56 16.21
C HIS A 9 -18.39 43.34 15.67
N HIS A 10 -18.49 43.25 14.34
CA HIS A 10 -18.91 42.04 13.64
C HIS A 10 -17.76 41.02 13.76
N GLN A 11 -17.66 40.36 14.91
CA GLN A 11 -16.88 39.14 15.05
C GLN A 11 -17.63 38.08 14.26
N SER A 12 -17.17 37.84 13.03
CA SER A 12 -17.52 36.65 12.27
C SER A 12 -16.97 35.44 13.01
N HIS A 13 -17.70 34.96 14.02
CA HIS A 13 -17.56 33.61 14.53
C HIS A 13 -18.07 32.66 13.44
N SER A 14 -17.21 32.45 12.44
CA SER A 14 -17.33 31.39 11.44
C SER A 14 -17.40 30.07 12.19
N SER A 15 -18.62 29.58 12.34
CA SER A 15 -18.96 28.32 12.97
C SER A 15 -18.43 27.18 12.11
N GLN A 16 -17.22 26.70 12.42
CA GLN A 16 -16.73 25.44 11.87
C GLN A 16 -17.08 24.33 12.86
N LEU A 17 -18.22 23.69 12.61
CA LEU A 17 -18.46 22.34 13.07
C LEU A 17 -17.35 21.46 12.47
N MET A 18 -16.33 21.16 13.27
CA MET A 18 -15.33 20.17 12.92
C MET A 18 -16.06 18.85 12.68
N SER A 19 -16.18 18.44 11.42
CA SER A 19 -16.30 17.04 11.12
C SER A 19 -15.03 16.39 11.67
N ASN A 20 -15.13 15.71 12.81
CA ASN A 20 -14.06 14.87 13.35
C ASN A 20 -13.90 13.63 12.43
N SER A 21 -13.57 13.85 11.16
CA SER A 21 -13.04 12.81 10.30
C SER A 21 -11.65 12.49 10.84
N VAL A 22 -11.51 11.34 11.48
CA VAL A 22 -10.21 10.82 11.89
C VAL A 22 -9.38 10.64 10.61
N ASP A 23 -8.31 11.41 10.47
CA ASP A 23 -7.34 11.18 9.41
C ASP A 23 -6.44 10.02 9.81
N TRP A 24 -6.56 8.90 9.08
CA TRP A 24 -5.71 7.73 9.27
C TRP A 24 -4.24 8.01 8.94
N ALA A 25 -3.94 9.09 8.20
CA ALA A 25 -2.57 9.54 7.95
C ALA A 25 -1.88 10.06 9.22
N ASP A 26 -2.65 10.52 10.22
CA ASP A 26 -2.16 11.09 11.49
C ASP A 26 -2.13 10.06 12.64
N LEU A 27 -2.27 8.77 12.31
CA LEU A 27 -2.16 7.72 13.31
C LEU A 27 -0.76 7.73 13.97
N PRO A 28 -0.65 7.64 15.31
CA PRO A 28 0.63 7.58 16.01
C PRO A 28 1.59 6.53 15.42
N PRO A 29 2.88 6.85 15.26
CA PRO A 29 3.87 5.93 14.70
C PRO A 29 3.95 4.58 15.42
N GLU A 30 3.69 4.54 16.72
CA GLU A 30 3.70 3.32 17.55
C GLU A 30 2.57 2.37 17.15
N LEU A 31 1.38 2.91 16.82
CA LEU A 31 0.26 2.12 16.33
C LEU A 31 0.53 1.61 14.91
N LEU A 32 1.10 2.45 14.05
CA LEU A 32 1.51 2.05 12.70
C LEU A 32 2.55 0.92 12.74
N GLN A 33 3.55 1.02 13.61
CA GLN A 33 4.53 -0.05 13.84
C GLN A 33 3.87 -1.34 14.34
N THR A 34 2.91 -1.22 15.26
CA THR A 34 2.16 -2.36 15.79
C THR A 34 1.34 -3.04 14.69
N ILE A 35 0.63 -2.27 13.86
CA ILE A 35 -0.11 -2.81 12.71
C ILE A 35 0.85 -3.52 11.76
N ALA A 36 1.95 -2.86 11.37
CA ALA A 36 2.96 -3.41 10.49
C ALA A 36 3.59 -4.71 11.05
N ALA A 37 3.67 -4.84 12.38
CA ALA A 37 4.16 -6.03 13.05
C ALA A 37 3.23 -7.25 12.97
N ASN A 38 1.93 -7.01 12.82
CA ASN A 38 0.91 -8.05 12.77
C ASN A 38 0.56 -8.47 11.33
N LEU A 39 1.14 -7.83 10.31
CA LEU A 39 0.96 -8.24 8.92
C LEU A 39 1.67 -9.57 8.68
N GLN A 40 0.97 -10.52 8.07
CA GLN A 40 1.48 -11.89 7.85
C GLN A 40 2.04 -12.09 6.44
N THR A 41 1.70 -11.20 5.50
CA THR A 41 2.13 -11.30 4.11
C THR A 41 2.97 -10.09 3.71
N LEU A 42 3.99 -10.31 2.86
CA LEU A 42 4.77 -9.20 2.30
C LEU A 42 3.91 -8.32 1.40
N ALA A 43 2.93 -8.89 0.70
CA ALA A 43 2.00 -8.14 -0.12
C ALA A 43 1.24 -7.07 0.70
N ASP A 44 0.70 -7.44 1.86
CA ASP A 44 -0.02 -6.50 2.73
C ASP A 44 0.94 -5.47 3.35
N TYR A 45 2.15 -5.89 3.69
CA TYR A 45 3.20 -4.99 4.16
C TYR A 45 3.59 -3.94 3.12
N ILE A 46 3.69 -4.33 1.86
CA ILE A 46 3.95 -3.41 0.75
C ILE A 46 2.79 -2.42 0.59
N ARG A 47 1.54 -2.90 0.62
CA ARG A 47 0.34 -2.04 0.55
C ARG A 47 0.28 -1.06 1.70
N PHE A 48 0.58 -1.51 2.92
CA PHE A 48 0.68 -0.67 4.11
C PHE A 48 1.68 0.48 3.89
N ARG A 49 2.88 0.20 3.38
CA ARG A 49 3.90 1.22 3.08
C ARG A 49 3.57 2.11 1.87
N ALA A 50 2.55 1.77 1.10
CA ALA A 50 2.13 2.52 -0.07
C ALA A 50 1.06 3.58 0.23
N VAL A 51 0.48 3.61 1.44
CA VAL A 51 -0.60 4.54 1.81
C VAL A 51 -0.15 6.00 1.72
N CYS A 52 0.80 6.42 2.54
CA CYS A 52 1.37 7.77 2.53
C CYS A 52 2.79 7.77 3.09
N GLN A 53 3.43 8.94 3.14
CA GLN A 53 4.80 9.06 3.68
C GLN A 53 4.89 8.68 5.16
N ASN A 54 3.92 9.07 5.98
CA ASN A 54 3.91 8.74 7.42
C ASN A 54 3.91 7.22 7.66
N TRP A 55 3.03 6.50 6.96
CA TRP A 55 2.93 5.04 7.03
C TRP A 55 4.20 4.36 6.51
N ARG A 56 4.78 4.88 5.43
CA ARG A 56 6.03 4.38 4.86
C ARG A 56 7.23 4.55 5.80
N LEU A 57 7.28 5.65 6.55
CA LEU A 57 8.35 5.94 7.51
C LEU A 57 8.20 5.13 8.79
N ALA A 58 6.97 4.85 9.23
CA ALA A 58 6.70 4.03 10.40
C ALA A 58 7.06 2.54 10.21
N ALA A 59 7.17 2.06 8.96
CA ALA A 59 7.49 0.67 8.66
C ALA A 59 8.82 0.52 7.88
N PRO A 60 9.81 -0.23 8.40
CA PRO A 60 11.12 -0.39 7.75
C PRO A 60 11.01 -1.07 6.37
N ILE A 61 11.94 -0.78 5.47
CA ILE A 61 11.99 -1.42 4.13
C ILE A 61 12.09 -2.94 4.23
N THR A 62 12.85 -3.43 5.22
CA THR A 62 13.10 -4.86 5.42
C THR A 62 12.38 -5.34 6.68
N PRO A 63 11.15 -5.86 6.56
CA PRO A 63 10.43 -6.43 7.69
C PRO A 63 11.17 -7.67 8.21
N ARG A 64 11.53 -7.67 9.50
CA ARG A 64 12.25 -8.80 10.12
C ARG A 64 11.35 -10.00 10.41
N GLN A 65 10.05 -9.75 10.60
CA GLN A 65 9.07 -10.75 11.01
C GLN A 65 8.37 -11.48 9.85
N LEU A 66 8.49 -10.95 8.63
CA LEU A 66 7.88 -11.58 7.47
C LEU A 66 8.83 -12.63 6.91
N PRO A 67 8.32 -13.81 6.52
CA PRO A 67 9.14 -14.75 5.77
C PRO A 67 9.66 -14.04 4.52
N ARG A 68 10.96 -14.20 4.24
CA ARG A 68 11.51 -13.81 2.94
C ARG A 68 10.70 -14.56 1.90
N GLU A 69 9.94 -13.85 1.08
CA GLU A 69 9.06 -14.52 0.12
C GLU A 69 9.90 -15.48 -0.72
N PHE A 70 9.46 -16.74 -0.72
CA PHE A 70 10.08 -17.77 -1.53
C PHE A 70 9.93 -17.35 -3.00
N PRO A 71 10.97 -17.49 -3.84
CA PRO A 71 10.85 -17.15 -5.24
C PRO A 71 9.68 -17.92 -5.85
N TRP A 72 8.83 -17.23 -6.60
CA TRP A 72 7.73 -17.89 -7.28
C TRP A 72 8.29 -18.90 -8.29
N LEU A 73 7.79 -20.13 -8.23
CA LEU A 73 8.21 -21.23 -9.08
C LEU A 73 7.64 -21.02 -10.48
N MET A 74 8.52 -20.78 -11.45
CA MET A 74 8.11 -20.70 -12.84
C MET A 74 7.63 -22.07 -13.32
N LEU A 75 6.40 -22.12 -13.82
CA LEU A 75 5.80 -23.34 -14.38
C LEU A 75 6.24 -23.53 -15.85
N PRO A 76 6.28 -24.79 -16.33
CA PRO A 76 6.59 -25.08 -17.73
C PRO A 76 5.71 -24.32 -18.72
N LEU A 77 6.25 -23.95 -19.89
CA LEU A 77 5.47 -23.34 -20.96
C LEU A 77 4.32 -24.23 -21.41
N SER A 78 3.14 -23.65 -21.53
CA SER A 78 2.19 -24.12 -22.54
C SER A 78 2.63 -23.58 -23.90
N ARG A 79 2.77 -24.47 -24.89
CA ARG A 79 3.44 -24.24 -26.18
C ARG A 79 2.84 -23.12 -27.05
N SER A 80 1.69 -22.55 -26.68
CA SER A 80 0.96 -21.52 -27.42
C SER A 80 0.81 -20.18 -26.68
N SER A 81 1.40 -20.00 -25.50
CA SER A 81 1.16 -18.83 -24.65
C SER A 81 2.42 -18.00 -24.41
N ASN A 82 2.34 -16.69 -24.70
CA ASN A 82 3.33 -15.68 -24.28
C ASN A 82 3.27 -15.38 -22.76
N ARG A 83 2.33 -16.00 -22.05
CA ARG A 83 2.19 -15.88 -20.60
C ARG A 83 2.89 -17.04 -19.89
N ARG A 84 3.66 -16.72 -18.85
CA ARG A 84 4.30 -17.67 -17.94
C ARG A 84 3.52 -17.75 -16.64
N GLY A 85 3.32 -18.98 -16.17
CA GLY A 85 2.75 -19.24 -14.84
C GLY A 85 3.86 -19.20 -13.79
N PHE A 86 3.58 -18.59 -12.65
CA PHE A 86 4.45 -18.49 -11.50
C PHE A 86 3.64 -18.92 -10.27
N PHE A 87 4.02 -20.04 -9.67
CA PHE A 87 3.36 -20.60 -8.51
C PHE A 87 4.06 -20.14 -7.23
N ASN A 88 3.30 -19.60 -6.29
CA ASN A 88 3.79 -19.26 -4.97
C ASN A 88 3.50 -20.41 -4.00
N PRO A 89 4.49 -21.23 -3.60
CA PRO A 89 4.27 -22.38 -2.72
C PRO A 89 3.86 -21.98 -1.30
N LEU A 90 4.13 -20.73 -0.88
CA LEU A 90 3.74 -20.24 0.45
C LEU A 90 2.25 -19.87 0.53
N THR A 91 1.66 -19.43 -0.58
CA THR A 91 0.27 -18.95 -0.61
C THR A 91 -0.67 -19.83 -1.44
N GLY A 92 -0.14 -20.78 -2.21
CA GLY A 92 -0.91 -21.58 -3.16
C GLY A 92 -1.39 -20.82 -4.40
N ASN A 93 -1.03 -19.54 -4.54
CA ASN A 93 -1.49 -18.70 -5.65
C ASN A 93 -0.69 -18.95 -6.93
N LEU A 94 -1.40 -18.88 -8.07
CA LEU A 94 -0.81 -18.93 -9.41
C LEU A 94 -0.89 -17.55 -10.07
N HIS A 95 0.25 -16.90 -10.23
CA HIS A 95 0.39 -15.64 -10.94
C HIS A 95 0.71 -15.91 -12.42
N ARG A 96 0.06 -15.20 -13.33
CA ARG A 96 0.28 -15.38 -14.77
C ARG A 96 0.78 -14.08 -15.40
N LEU A 97 2.09 -13.97 -15.55
CA LEU A 97 2.74 -12.80 -16.10
C LEU A 97 2.88 -12.95 -17.62
N THR A 98 2.58 -11.88 -18.35
CA THR A 98 2.96 -11.78 -19.75
C THR A 98 4.45 -11.51 -19.80
N LEU A 99 5.22 -12.41 -20.40
CA LEU A 99 6.65 -12.21 -20.62
C LEU A 99 6.85 -12.12 -22.14
N PRO A 100 6.92 -10.90 -22.71
CA PRO A 100 7.08 -10.69 -24.15
C PRO A 100 8.31 -11.39 -24.73
N GLU A 101 9.39 -11.51 -23.96
CA GLU A 101 10.63 -12.21 -24.32
C GLU A 101 10.45 -13.72 -24.44
N ALA A 102 9.31 -14.22 -23.95
CA ALA A 102 9.04 -15.62 -23.70
C ALA A 102 8.04 -16.22 -24.71
N SER A 103 7.43 -15.40 -25.57
CA SER A 103 6.92 -15.86 -26.86
C SER A 103 8.09 -16.26 -27.75
N GLN A 104 8.12 -17.51 -28.21
CA GLN A 104 8.99 -18.01 -29.27
C GLN A 104 8.97 -17.01 -30.46
N SER A 105 9.99 -16.69 -31.24
CA SER A 105 11.29 -17.30 -31.51
C SER A 105 12.15 -16.24 -32.24
N ARG A 106 13.35 -15.96 -31.75
CA ARG A 106 14.48 -15.60 -32.62
C ARG A 106 15.75 -16.21 -32.04
N ARG A 107 15.78 -17.54 -31.96
CA ARG A 107 17.05 -18.24 -32.06
C ARG A 107 17.44 -18.25 -33.52
N THR A 108 17.87 -17.10 -34.06
CA THR A 108 18.74 -17.11 -35.23
C THR A 108 20.12 -17.44 -34.71
N ALA A 109 20.46 -18.73 -34.72
CA ALA A 109 21.87 -19.12 -34.77
C ALA A 109 22.39 -18.61 -36.11
N GLY A 110 23.35 -17.70 -36.05
CA GLY A 110 24.18 -17.25 -37.16
C GLY A 110 25.63 -17.41 -36.75
#